data_AF-A0A2T6MYJ3-F1
#
_entry.id   AF-A0A2T6MYJ3-F1
#
_cell.length_a   1.000
_cell.length_b   1.000
_cell.length_c   1.000
_cell.angle_alpha   90.00
_cell.angle_beta   90.00
_cell.angle_gamma   90.00
#
_symmetry.space_group_name_H-M   'P 1'
#
loop_
_entity.id
_entity.type
_entity.pdbx_description
1 polymer ?
#
loop_
_entity_poly.entity_id
_entity_poly.type
_entity_poly.pdbx_seq_one_letter_code
_entity_poly.pdbx_strand_id
1 'polypeptide(L)'
;MTSSTRQFRAQAIPTVIMVILAPLFFGLGLWQLDRAEQKRSQGSALEMRRKQPQLSLNGPLPDAEQLLFRKVEAQGRYLNQRSILIENRKHQGKTGYHLITPLQLFENAGVVLINRGWIAHDQLDRALLEAEMEETVRVEGEVRIPRPPAIELRQDDAGPGAKPPRWPFLTLDHFSGWSGLEILPFVILQSPGDGHGFVRQWPHPRVSDMMHIGYAVQWFAFALITLLVWLRLSLHKTEAQGASR
;
A
#
# COMPACT_ATOMS: atom_id res chain seq x y z
N MET A 1 -35.17 -30.27 -48.85
CA MET A 1 -34.15 -29.56 -48.04
C MET A 1 -34.13 -28.11 -48.49
N THR A 2 -34.80 -27.20 -47.78
CA THR A 2 -34.78 -25.76 -48.11
C THR A 2 -33.47 -25.16 -47.61
N SER A 3 -32.55 -24.86 -48.53
CA SER A 3 -31.31 -24.15 -48.21
C SER A 3 -31.62 -22.71 -47.81
N SER A 4 -31.58 -22.43 -46.51
CA SER A 4 -31.68 -21.07 -45.96
C SER A 4 -30.36 -20.33 -46.17
N THR A 5 -30.26 -19.50 -47.21
CA THR A 5 -29.10 -18.64 -47.44
C THR A 5 -29.17 -17.42 -46.51
N ARG A 6 -28.13 -17.17 -45.69
CA ARG A 6 -28.02 -15.93 -44.92
C ARG A 6 -27.43 -14.82 -45.79
N GLN A 7 -28.07 -13.67 -45.87
CA GLN A 7 -27.54 -12.49 -46.58
C GLN A 7 -26.97 -11.49 -45.58
N PHE A 8 -25.77 -10.97 -45.87
CA PHE A 8 -25.13 -9.92 -45.07
C PHE A 8 -25.56 -8.54 -45.58
N ARG A 9 -26.16 -7.72 -44.72
CA ARG A 9 -26.50 -6.31 -44.98
C ARG A 9 -26.12 -5.48 -43.77
N ALA A 10 -25.00 -4.76 -43.86
CA ALA A 10 -24.54 -3.85 -42.81
C ALA A 10 -25.49 -2.64 -42.71
N GLN A 11 -26.25 -2.56 -41.62
CA GLN A 11 -27.11 -1.42 -41.34
C GLN A 11 -26.26 -0.24 -40.84
N ALA A 12 -26.56 0.99 -41.30
CA ALA A 12 -25.75 2.17 -40.99
C ALA A 12 -25.60 2.43 -39.48
N ILE A 13 -26.71 2.42 -38.73
CA ILE A 13 -26.70 2.74 -37.29
C ILE A 13 -25.89 1.72 -36.47
N PRO A 14 -26.15 0.40 -36.54
CA PRO A 14 -25.32 -0.60 -35.85
C PRO A 14 -23.85 -0.54 -36.26
N THR A 15 -23.55 -0.21 -37.52
CA THR A 15 -22.17 -0.13 -38.02
C THR A 15 -21.44 1.07 -37.42
N VAL A 16 -22.07 2.24 -37.35
CA VAL A 16 -21.49 3.44 -36.70
C VAL A 16 -21.24 3.17 -35.21
N ILE A 17 -22.22 2.56 -34.51
CA ILE A 17 -22.06 2.20 -33.10
C ILE A 17 -20.88 1.24 -32.90
N MET A 18 -20.78 0.21 -33.73
CA MET A 18 -19.67 -0.76 -33.68
C MET A 18 -18.32 -0.09 -33.92
N VAL A 19 -18.21 0.77 -34.94
CA VAL A 19 -16.97 1.47 -35.31
C VAL A 19 -16.49 2.43 -34.21
N ILE A 20 -17.41 2.98 -33.40
CA ILE A 20 -17.05 3.86 -32.28
C ILE A 20 -16.75 3.06 -31.01
N LEU A 21 -17.65 2.17 -30.61
CA LEU A 21 -17.56 1.52 -29.30
C LEU A 21 -16.49 0.42 -29.25
N ALA A 22 -16.28 -0.34 -30.33
CA ALA A 22 -15.30 -1.42 -30.30
C ALA A 22 -13.86 -0.91 -30.12
N PRO A 23 -13.38 0.12 -30.86
CA PRO A 23 -12.06 0.70 -30.60
C PRO A 23 -11.95 1.37 -29.23
N LEU A 24 -13.01 2.03 -28.76
CA LEU A 24 -13.03 2.64 -27.43
C LEU A 24 -12.82 1.60 -26.33
N PHE A 25 -13.63 0.53 -26.32
CA PHE A 25 -13.50 -0.54 -25.33
C PHE A 25 -12.16 -1.26 -25.44
N PHE A 26 -11.68 -1.51 -26.65
CA PHE A 26 -10.35 -2.11 -26.84
C PHE A 26 -9.23 -1.21 -26.27
N GLY A 27 -9.28 0.10 -26.53
CA GLY A 27 -8.35 1.07 -25.99
C GLY A 27 -8.38 1.16 -24.46
N LEU A 28 -9.57 1.12 -23.86
CA LEU A 28 -9.73 1.05 -22.40
C LEU A 28 -9.14 -0.24 -21.81
N GLY A 29 -9.28 -1.37 -22.51
CA GLY A 29 -8.66 -2.64 -22.14
C GLY A 29 -7.13 -2.54 -22.13
N LEU A 30 -6.53 -1.97 -23.18
CA LEU A 30 -5.08 -1.73 -23.27
C LEU A 30 -4.60 -0.79 -22.15
N TRP A 31 -5.32 0.29 -21.87
CA TRP A 31 -4.98 1.22 -20.80
C TRP A 31 -5.01 0.55 -19.42
N GLN A 32 -5.96 -0.34 -19.16
CA GLN A 32 -5.99 -1.10 -17.91
C GLN A 32 -4.82 -2.09 -17.80
N LEU A 33 -4.39 -2.73 -18.89
CA LEU A 33 -3.19 -3.58 -18.89
C LEU A 33 -1.91 -2.77 -18.62
N ASP A 34 -1.76 -1.59 -19.24
CA ASP A 34 -0.64 -0.69 -18.97
C ASP A 34 -0.62 -0.26 -17.50
N ARG A 35 -1.78 0.08 -16.92
CA ARG A 35 -1.89 0.37 -15.48
C ARG A 35 -1.54 -0.82 -14.59
N ALA A 36 -1.92 -2.04 -14.98
CA ALA A 36 -1.54 -3.26 -14.28
C ALA A 36 0.00 -3.43 -14.27
N GLU A 37 0.66 -3.23 -15.40
CA GLU A 37 2.11 -3.40 -15.54
C GLU A 37 2.89 -2.31 -14.78
N GLN A 38 2.42 -1.06 -14.80
CA GLN A 38 2.99 0.02 -13.98
C GLN A 38 2.91 -0.31 -12.48
N LYS A 39 1.80 -0.90 -12.03
CA LYS A 39 1.68 -1.37 -10.65
C LYS A 39 2.64 -2.53 -10.38
N ARG A 40 2.70 -3.51 -11.28
CA ARG A 40 3.57 -4.68 -11.15
C ARG A 40 5.05 -4.33 -11.05
N SER A 41 5.55 -3.47 -11.93
CA SER A 41 6.95 -3.00 -11.94
C SER A 41 7.33 -2.23 -10.67
N GLN A 42 6.42 -1.42 -10.13
CA GLN A 42 6.60 -0.78 -8.82
C GLN A 42 6.67 -1.84 -7.71
N GLY A 43 5.80 -2.84 -7.74
CA GLY A 43 5.79 -3.95 -6.76
C GLY A 43 7.08 -4.79 -6.80
N SER A 44 7.60 -5.11 -7.99
CA SER A 44 8.80 -5.94 -8.13
C SER A 44 10.06 -5.25 -7.60
N ALA A 45 10.22 -3.94 -7.84
CA ALA A 45 11.34 -3.17 -7.29
C ALA A 45 11.32 -3.17 -5.74
N LEU A 46 10.12 -3.08 -5.15
CA LEU A 46 9.93 -3.15 -3.70
C LEU A 46 10.23 -4.54 -3.13
N GLU A 47 9.80 -5.60 -3.81
CA GLU A 47 10.14 -6.97 -3.41
C GLU A 47 11.64 -7.25 -3.49
N MET A 48 12.32 -6.76 -4.52
CA MET A 48 13.77 -6.95 -4.65
C MET A 48 14.51 -6.33 -3.46
N ARG A 49 14.12 -5.13 -3.02
CA ARG A 49 14.70 -4.48 -1.83
C ARG A 49 14.46 -5.27 -0.54
N ARG A 50 13.26 -5.84 -0.38
CA ARG A 50 12.92 -6.71 0.77
C ARG A 50 13.75 -8.00 0.83
N LYS A 51 14.21 -8.49 -0.31
CA LYS A 51 15.03 -9.70 -0.46
C LYS A 51 16.53 -9.44 -0.33
N GLN A 52 16.96 -8.18 -0.29
CA GLN A 52 18.37 -7.85 -0.08
C GLN A 52 18.84 -8.31 1.30
N PRO A 53 20.15 -8.58 1.46
CA PRO A 53 20.75 -8.82 2.76
C PRO A 53 20.44 -7.66 3.72
N GLN A 54 20.20 -8.04 4.98
CA GLN A 54 19.99 -7.10 6.07
C GLN A 54 21.18 -6.14 6.18
N LEU A 55 20.89 -4.84 6.28
CA LEU A 55 21.90 -3.80 6.40
C LEU A 55 22.01 -3.35 7.86
N SER A 56 23.23 -3.25 8.39
CA SER A 56 23.47 -2.62 9.70
C SER A 56 23.40 -1.09 9.60
N LEU A 57 22.65 -0.47 10.51
CA LEU A 57 22.54 1.00 10.59
C LEU A 57 23.65 1.66 11.39
N ASN A 58 24.50 0.89 12.07
CA ASN A 58 25.65 1.43 12.81
C ASN A 58 26.83 1.79 11.89
N GLY A 59 26.77 1.42 10.60
CA GLY A 59 27.78 1.75 9.59
C GLY A 59 27.34 2.86 8.62
N PRO A 60 28.09 3.03 7.51
CA PRO A 60 27.75 4.00 6.46
C PRO A 60 26.35 3.74 5.88
N LEU A 61 25.51 4.77 5.89
CA LEU A 61 24.13 4.68 5.42
C LEU A 61 24.01 5.17 3.97
N PRO A 62 23.33 4.41 3.09
CA PRO A 62 22.88 4.95 1.82
C PRO A 62 21.70 5.90 2.04
N ASP A 63 21.29 6.57 0.96
CA ASP A 63 20.15 7.49 1.00
C ASP A 63 18.84 6.80 1.45
N ALA A 64 17.97 7.55 2.12
CA ALA A 64 16.74 7.05 2.75
C ALA A 64 15.81 6.35 1.74
N GLU A 65 15.71 6.91 0.53
CA GLU A 65 14.88 6.35 -0.55
C GLU A 65 15.40 4.99 -1.04
N GLN A 66 16.70 4.72 -0.90
CA GLN A 66 17.29 3.41 -1.23
C GLN A 66 17.03 2.39 -0.12
N LEU A 67 16.89 2.84 1.12
CA LEU A 67 16.57 2.00 2.26
C LEU A 67 15.10 1.64 2.36
N LEU A 68 14.20 2.39 1.71
CA LEU A 68 12.76 2.17 1.79
C LEU A 68 12.39 0.70 1.49
N PHE A 69 11.70 0.05 2.44
CA PHE A 69 11.32 -1.38 2.48
C PHE A 69 12.46 -2.39 2.62
N ARG A 70 13.70 -1.95 2.83
CA ARG A 70 14.82 -2.83 3.09
C ARG A 70 14.80 -3.32 4.54
N LYS A 71 15.28 -4.55 4.76
CA LYS A 71 15.54 -5.09 6.09
C LYS A 71 16.82 -4.51 6.68
N VAL A 72 16.76 -4.10 7.93
CA VAL A 72 17.88 -3.47 8.63
C VAL A 72 18.06 -4.04 10.04
N GLU A 73 19.28 -3.92 10.57
CA GLU A 73 19.63 -4.14 11.97
C GLU A 73 20.12 -2.82 12.56
N ALA A 74 19.69 -2.50 13.77
CA ALA A 74 20.09 -1.32 14.51
C ALA A 74 20.46 -1.70 15.94
N GLN A 75 21.64 -1.29 16.40
CA GLN A 75 22.08 -1.51 17.77
C GLN A 75 22.25 -0.17 18.49
N GLY A 76 21.68 -0.07 19.68
CA GLY A 76 21.68 1.20 20.39
C GLY A 76 20.97 1.17 21.72
N ARG A 77 20.72 2.37 22.25
CA ARG A 77 19.98 2.60 23.49
C ARG A 77 18.66 3.31 23.21
N TYR A 78 17.56 2.78 23.72
CA TYR A 78 16.26 3.46 23.64
C TYR A 78 16.27 4.72 24.50
N LEU A 79 15.79 5.82 23.94
CA LEU A 79 15.53 7.06 24.68
C LEU A 79 14.05 7.07 25.10
N ASN A 80 13.69 6.18 26.03
CA ASN A 80 12.30 5.90 26.42
C ASN A 80 11.51 7.16 26.83
N GLN A 81 12.18 8.14 27.43
CA GLN A 81 11.62 9.44 27.84
C GLN A 81 11.10 10.30 26.68
N ARG A 82 11.54 10.02 25.45
CA ARG A 82 11.14 10.71 24.22
C ARG A 82 10.25 9.84 23.33
N SER A 83 9.60 8.83 23.92
CA SER A 83 8.61 8.01 23.21
C SER A 83 7.32 8.79 23.00
N ILE A 84 6.60 8.44 21.93
CA ILE A 84 5.26 8.97 21.64
C ILE A 84 4.32 7.81 21.29
N LEU A 85 3.01 8.03 21.46
CA LEU A 85 1.97 7.09 21.05
C LEU A 85 1.25 7.62 19.83
N ILE A 86 1.15 6.81 18.77
CA ILE A 86 0.30 7.13 17.64
C ILE A 86 -1.07 6.49 17.86
N GLU A 87 -2.10 7.31 18.05
CA GLU A 87 -3.43 6.86 18.44
C GLU A 87 -4.30 6.38 17.28
N ASN A 88 -5.48 5.86 17.62
CA ASN A 88 -6.51 5.41 16.69
C ASN A 88 -6.04 4.34 15.70
N ARG A 89 -5.07 3.51 16.12
CA ARG A 89 -4.59 2.37 15.32
C ARG A 89 -5.49 1.18 15.57
N LYS A 90 -6.08 0.63 14.51
CA LYS A 90 -6.94 -0.54 14.59
C LYS A 90 -6.16 -1.81 14.25
N HIS A 91 -6.29 -2.83 15.11
CA HIS A 91 -5.81 -4.17 14.84
C HIS A 91 -6.91 -5.17 15.23
N GLN A 92 -7.31 -6.04 14.28
CA GLN A 92 -8.35 -7.06 14.48
C GLN A 92 -9.64 -6.53 15.16
N GLY A 93 -10.11 -5.35 14.72
CA GLY A 93 -11.33 -4.72 15.25
C GLY A 93 -11.18 -3.99 16.59
N LYS A 94 -10.01 -4.07 17.25
CA LYS A 94 -9.71 -3.31 18.48
C LYS A 94 -8.94 -2.03 18.16
N THR A 95 -9.26 -0.95 18.87
CA THR A 95 -8.50 0.30 18.83
C THR A 95 -7.34 0.23 19.82
N GLY A 96 -6.22 0.82 19.44
CA GLY A 96 -4.99 0.85 20.23
C GLY A 96 -4.02 1.90 19.68
N TYR A 97 -2.74 1.71 20.02
CA TYR A 97 -1.67 2.68 19.77
C TYR A 97 -0.50 2.01 19.08
N HIS A 98 0.26 2.76 18.29
CA HIS A 98 1.65 2.39 18.00
C HIS A 98 2.59 3.13 18.94
N LEU A 99 3.56 2.43 19.53
CA LEU A 99 4.62 3.08 20.32
C LEU A 99 5.81 3.41 19.41
N ILE A 100 6.15 4.69 19.32
CA ILE A 100 7.34 5.16 18.62
C ILE A 100 8.37 5.55 19.66
N THR A 101 9.54 4.91 19.63
CA THR A 101 10.63 5.18 20.56
C THR A 101 11.91 5.49 19.76
N PRO A 102 12.55 6.64 20.00
CA PRO A 102 13.87 6.92 19.43
C PRO A 102 14.94 5.98 20.00
N LEU A 103 15.81 5.50 19.13
CA LEU A 103 16.96 4.66 19.43
C LEU A 103 18.22 5.44 19.09
N GLN A 104 19.02 5.79 20.11
CA GLN A 104 20.35 6.33 19.92
C GLN A 104 21.26 5.20 19.46
N LEU A 105 21.71 5.27 18.20
CA LEU A 105 22.60 4.25 17.64
C LEU A 105 23.98 4.36 18.28
N PHE A 106 24.61 3.22 18.49
CA PHE A 106 26.03 3.15 18.86
C PHE A 106 26.93 3.70 17.74
N GLU A 107 28.19 3.95 18.10
CA GLU A 107 29.22 4.46 17.17
C GLU A 107 28.88 5.87 16.61
N ASN A 108 28.05 6.63 17.34
CA ASN A 108 27.56 7.95 16.94
C ASN A 108 26.87 7.97 15.57
N ALA A 109 26.24 6.86 15.16
CA ALA A 109 25.54 6.73 13.89
C ALA A 109 24.19 7.47 13.83
N GLY A 110 23.94 8.39 14.76
CA GLY A 110 22.70 9.19 14.85
C GLY A 110 21.58 8.53 15.64
N VAL A 111 20.38 9.10 15.52
CA VAL A 111 19.16 8.62 16.20
C VAL A 111 18.16 8.13 15.18
N VAL A 112 17.62 6.92 15.34
CA VAL A 112 16.57 6.39 14.47
C VAL A 112 15.28 6.18 15.25
N LEU A 113 14.15 6.42 14.60
CA LEU A 113 12.85 6.14 15.20
C LEU A 113 12.49 4.65 15.02
N ILE A 114 12.10 4.00 16.11
CA ILE A 114 11.61 2.61 16.08
C ILE A 114 10.11 2.60 16.36
N ASN A 115 9.33 2.05 15.46
CA ASN A 115 7.95 1.67 15.73
C ASN A 115 7.96 0.26 16.35
N ARG A 116 7.73 0.19 17.67
CA ARG A 116 7.87 -1.03 18.48
C ARG A 116 6.70 -2.01 18.32
N GLY A 117 5.60 -1.56 17.72
CA GLY A 117 4.40 -2.38 17.51
C GLY A 117 3.12 -1.70 17.93
N TRP A 118 2.01 -2.38 17.66
CA TRP A 118 0.69 -2.02 18.12
C TRP A 118 0.42 -2.55 19.54
N ILE A 119 -0.21 -1.74 20.38
CA ILE A 119 -0.63 -2.08 21.73
C ILE A 119 -2.13 -1.83 21.84
N ALA A 120 -2.87 -2.78 22.42
CA ALA A 120 -4.29 -2.60 22.71
C ALA A 120 -4.51 -1.54 23.80
N HIS A 121 -5.61 -0.80 23.72
CA HIS A 121 -5.88 0.28 24.69
C HIS A 121 -5.91 -0.23 26.15
N ASP A 122 -6.46 -1.42 26.39
CA ASP A 122 -6.55 -2.09 27.69
C ASP A 122 -5.22 -2.66 28.21
N GLN A 123 -4.18 -2.69 27.37
CA GLN A 123 -2.85 -3.23 27.71
C GLN A 123 -1.76 -2.14 27.80
N LEU A 124 -2.12 -0.87 27.60
CA LEU A 124 -1.19 0.24 27.44
C LEU A 124 -0.19 0.35 28.61
N ASP A 125 -0.68 0.41 29.85
CA ASP A 125 0.18 0.65 31.02
C ASP A 125 1.20 -0.48 31.23
N ARG A 126 0.79 -1.74 31.03
CA ARG A 126 1.69 -2.89 31.12
C ARG A 126 2.78 -2.82 30.05
N ALA A 127 2.38 -2.60 28.79
CA ALA A 127 3.32 -2.54 27.68
C ALA A 127 4.32 -1.38 27.80
N LEU A 128 3.90 -0.24 28.37
CA LEU A 128 4.80 0.89 28.65
C LEU A 128 5.82 0.57 29.74
N LEU A 129 5.40 -0.11 30.82
CA LEU A 129 6.33 -0.55 31.87
C LEU A 129 7.36 -1.55 31.32
N GLU A 130 6.92 -2.51 30.51
CA GLU A 130 7.81 -3.47 29.85
C GLU A 130 8.76 -2.77 28.87
N ALA A 131 8.26 -1.79 28.13
CA ALA A 131 9.05 -0.99 27.20
C ALA A 131 10.15 -0.17 27.89
N GLU A 132 9.91 0.32 29.10
CA GLU A 132 10.87 1.10 29.90
C GLU A 132 12.05 0.25 30.40
N MET A 133 11.86 -1.07 30.60
CA MET A 133 12.91 -1.98 31.07
C MET A 133 13.97 -2.28 29.98
N GLU A 134 13.61 -2.14 28.71
CA GLU A 134 14.54 -2.31 27.59
C GLU A 134 15.36 -1.03 27.40
N GLU A 135 16.60 -1.02 27.89
CA GLU A 135 17.52 0.10 27.63
C GLU A 135 18.39 -0.13 26.39
N THR A 136 19.20 -1.18 26.38
CA THR A 136 20.13 -1.48 25.28
C THR A 136 19.64 -2.67 24.48
N VAL A 137 19.48 -2.48 23.16
CA VAL A 137 18.83 -3.46 22.31
C VAL A 137 19.50 -3.57 20.94
N ARG A 138 19.28 -4.74 20.33
CA ARG A 138 19.47 -4.98 18.90
C ARG A 138 18.09 -5.11 18.28
N VAL A 139 17.76 -4.19 17.37
CA VAL A 139 16.46 -4.10 16.71
C VAL A 139 16.63 -4.52 15.26
N GLU A 140 15.86 -5.52 14.85
CA GLU A 140 15.68 -5.83 13.44
C GLU A 140 14.35 -5.25 12.96
N GLY A 141 14.28 -4.85 11.69
CA GLY A 141 13.04 -4.36 11.13
C GLY A 141 13.10 -3.94 9.67
N GLU A 142 12.02 -3.33 9.21
CA GLU A 142 11.89 -2.79 7.85
C GLU A 142 11.85 -1.27 7.88
N VAL A 143 12.62 -0.63 6.99
CA VAL A 143 12.62 0.84 6.87
C VAL A 143 11.34 1.35 6.19
N ARG A 144 10.74 2.39 6.78
CA ARG A 144 9.63 3.17 6.24
C ARG A 144 9.86 4.66 6.39
N ILE A 145 9.44 5.41 5.38
CA ILE A 145 9.36 6.87 5.44
C ILE A 145 7.90 7.24 5.75
N PRO A 146 7.62 7.86 6.92
CA PRO A 146 6.28 8.35 7.25
C PRO A 146 5.81 9.36 6.20
N ARG A 147 4.55 9.24 5.77
CA ARG A 147 3.91 10.24 4.91
C ARG A 147 2.83 10.96 5.71
N PRO A 148 2.81 12.29 5.72
CA PRO A 148 1.71 13.02 6.35
C PRO A 148 0.38 12.64 5.68
N PRO A 149 -0.73 12.64 6.44
CA PRO A 149 -2.05 12.43 5.86
C PRO A 149 -2.38 13.58 4.89
N ALA A 150 -3.23 13.29 3.90
CA ALA A 150 -3.70 14.31 2.95
C ALA A 150 -4.55 15.42 3.60
N ILE A 151 -5.07 15.16 4.81
CA ILE A 151 -5.79 16.11 5.65
C ILE A 151 -5.10 16.12 7.02
N GLU A 152 -4.52 17.26 7.37
CA GLU A 152 -3.96 17.47 8.70
C GLU A 152 -5.10 17.75 9.68
N LEU A 153 -5.46 16.73 10.47
CA LEU A 153 -6.22 16.96 11.69
C LEU A 153 -5.30 17.68 12.67
N ARG A 154 -5.84 18.67 13.38
CA ARG A 154 -5.10 19.46 14.37
C ARG A 154 -4.34 18.53 15.31
N GLN A 155 -3.02 18.68 15.36
CA GLN A 155 -2.19 18.07 16.38
C GLN A 155 -2.35 18.94 17.62
N ASP A 156 -3.27 18.58 18.50
CA ASP A 156 -3.27 19.15 19.84
C ASP A 156 -2.18 18.43 20.62
N ASP A 157 -1.03 19.08 20.74
CA ASP A 157 0.05 18.65 21.63
C ASP A 157 -0.52 18.59 23.05
N ALA A 158 -0.89 17.39 23.50
CA ALA A 158 -1.57 17.21 24.77
C ALA A 158 -0.80 17.91 25.91
N GLY A 159 -1.51 18.81 26.60
CA GLY A 159 -1.04 19.57 27.76
C GLY A 159 -0.57 18.71 28.95
N PRO A 160 -0.08 19.35 30.01
CA PRO A 160 0.85 18.76 30.97
C PRO A 160 0.19 17.65 31.81
N GLY A 161 0.71 16.42 31.74
CA GLY A 161 0.46 15.40 32.77
C GLY A 161 0.45 13.93 32.34
N ALA A 162 0.38 13.58 31.05
CA ALA A 162 0.30 12.18 30.61
C ALA A 162 1.64 11.61 30.10
N LYS A 163 2.00 10.43 30.62
CA LYS A 163 2.98 9.52 30.00
C LYS A 163 2.53 9.18 28.56
N PRO A 164 3.50 8.87 27.70
CA PRO A 164 3.97 9.68 26.55
C PRO A 164 2.88 10.41 25.75
N PRO A 165 3.21 11.51 25.02
CA PRO A 165 2.23 12.27 24.25
C PRO A 165 1.58 11.42 23.17
N ARG A 166 0.32 11.73 22.87
CA ARG A 166 -0.51 11.00 21.92
C ARG A 166 -0.71 11.83 20.66
N TRP A 167 -0.27 11.32 19.52
CA TRP A 167 -0.33 12.01 18.24
C TRP A 167 -1.22 11.24 17.26
N PRO A 168 -2.01 11.93 16.42
CA PRO A 168 -2.83 11.27 15.40
C PRO A 168 -1.98 10.61 14.30
N PHE A 169 -0.82 11.20 13.99
CA PHE A 169 0.12 10.70 12.98
C PHE A 169 1.55 11.17 13.30
N LEU A 170 2.53 10.50 12.70
CA LEU A 170 3.95 10.83 12.84
C LEU A 170 4.42 11.59 11.59
N THR A 171 5.00 12.77 11.81
CA THR A 171 5.89 13.43 10.85
C THR A 171 7.28 13.57 11.48
N LEU A 172 8.32 13.40 10.68
CA LEU A 172 9.69 13.44 11.17
C LEU A 172 10.07 14.85 11.66
N ASP A 173 9.60 15.88 10.96
CA ASP A 173 9.85 17.28 11.33
C ASP A 173 9.20 17.66 12.66
N HIS A 174 7.95 17.25 12.89
CA HIS A 174 7.26 17.49 14.17
C HIS A 174 7.95 16.74 15.30
N PHE A 175 8.35 15.48 15.08
CA PHE A 175 9.11 14.73 16.06
C PHE A 175 10.45 15.39 16.40
N SER A 176 11.21 15.79 15.38
CA SER A 176 12.49 16.48 15.53
C SER A 176 12.32 17.79 16.30
N GLY A 177 11.33 18.61 15.94
CA GLY A 177 11.04 19.87 16.63
C GLY A 177 10.58 19.72 18.08
N TRP A 178 9.69 18.76 18.36
CA TRP A 178 9.21 18.47 19.73
C TRP A 178 10.32 17.88 20.61
N SER A 179 11.07 16.92 20.08
CA SER A 179 12.09 16.20 20.85
C SER A 179 13.40 16.98 20.94
N GLY A 180 13.73 17.83 19.96
CA GLY A 180 15.05 18.44 19.82
C GLY A 180 16.16 17.44 19.45
N LEU A 181 15.81 16.30 18.85
CA LEU A 181 16.75 15.29 18.37
C LEU A 181 16.98 15.43 16.87
N GLU A 182 18.24 15.33 16.44
CA GLU A 182 18.55 15.08 15.04
C GLU A 182 18.33 13.61 14.72
N ILE A 183 17.25 13.32 13.99
CA ILE A 183 16.84 11.95 13.66
C ILE A 183 17.14 11.62 12.20
N LEU A 184 17.39 10.34 11.93
CA LEU A 184 17.46 9.82 10.57
C LEU A 184 16.12 10.03 9.85
N PRO A 185 16.13 10.26 8.52
CA PRO A 185 14.95 10.62 7.72
C PRO A 185 14.01 9.42 7.45
N PHE A 186 13.91 8.46 8.37
CA PHE A 186 13.05 7.29 8.27
C PHE A 186 12.78 6.64 9.65
N VAL A 187 11.84 5.70 9.67
CA VAL A 187 11.42 4.91 10.83
C VAL A 187 11.66 3.43 10.54
N ILE A 188 12.03 2.66 11.55
CA ILE A 188 12.10 1.20 11.48
C ILE A 188 10.80 0.61 12.03
N LEU A 189 10.12 -0.20 11.22
CA LEU A 189 9.06 -1.08 11.68
C LEU A 189 9.70 -2.34 12.26
N GLN A 190 9.68 -2.48 13.60
CA GLN A 190 10.35 -3.59 14.27
C GLN A 190 9.78 -4.94 13.81
N SER A 191 10.67 -5.90 13.57
CA SER A 191 10.31 -7.26 13.14
C SER A 191 9.45 -7.98 14.20
N PRO A 192 8.58 -8.92 13.78
CA PRO A 192 7.89 -9.81 14.70
C PRO A 192 8.86 -10.49 15.66
N GLY A 193 8.45 -10.61 16.92
CA GLY A 193 9.19 -11.31 17.97
C GLY A 193 8.30 -11.46 19.20
N ASP A 194 8.79 -12.13 20.23
CA ASP A 194 8.02 -12.56 21.40
C ASP A 194 7.66 -11.43 22.40
N GLY A 195 7.64 -10.18 21.94
CA GLY A 195 7.56 -9.01 22.79
C GLY A 195 6.18 -8.79 23.42
N HIS A 196 6.01 -9.17 24.68
CA HIS A 196 5.48 -8.30 25.76
C HIS A 196 4.28 -7.41 25.36
N GLY A 197 3.23 -7.98 24.77
CA GLY A 197 1.99 -7.26 24.40
C GLY A 197 2.05 -6.41 23.12
N PHE A 198 3.17 -6.41 22.38
CA PHE A 198 3.32 -5.69 21.11
C PHE A 198 2.95 -6.57 19.92
N VAL A 199 2.03 -6.07 19.09
CA VAL A 199 1.69 -6.68 17.81
C VAL A 199 2.46 -6.01 16.68
N ARG A 200 3.38 -6.75 16.05
CA ARG A 200 4.26 -6.25 14.98
C ARG A 200 3.86 -6.82 13.61
N GLN A 201 2.56 -6.79 13.33
CA GLN A 201 2.00 -7.21 12.04
C GLN A 201 1.76 -5.99 11.16
N TRP A 202 2.75 -5.67 10.34
CA TRP A 202 2.70 -4.47 9.50
C TRP A 202 1.89 -4.69 8.23
N PRO A 203 1.02 -3.74 7.83
CA PRO A 203 0.35 -3.82 6.54
C PRO A 203 1.38 -3.72 5.42
N HIS A 204 1.49 -4.79 4.65
CA HIS A 204 2.29 -4.82 3.45
C HIS A 204 1.47 -4.18 2.32
N PRO A 205 2.00 -3.19 1.59
CA PRO A 205 1.36 -2.73 0.38
C PRO A 205 1.29 -3.91 -0.59
N ARG A 206 0.14 -4.57 -0.66
CA ARG A 206 -0.11 -5.55 -1.71
C ARG A 206 -0.35 -4.75 -2.97
N VAL A 207 0.60 -4.80 -3.88
CA VAL A 207 0.37 -4.28 -5.22
C VAL A 207 -0.50 -5.29 -5.93
N SER A 208 -1.82 -5.13 -5.83
CA SER A 208 -2.78 -5.99 -6.50
C SER A 208 -3.01 -5.47 -7.91
N ASP A 209 -2.35 -6.07 -8.89
CA ASP A 209 -2.56 -5.88 -10.33
C ASP A 209 -3.87 -6.55 -10.81
N MET A 210 -4.34 -7.56 -10.10
CA MET A 210 -5.46 -8.42 -10.50
C MET A 210 -6.78 -7.67 -10.72
N MET A 211 -7.01 -6.54 -10.03
CA MET A 211 -8.17 -5.68 -10.26
C MET A 211 -8.14 -5.06 -11.66
N HIS A 212 -6.98 -4.54 -12.08
CA HIS A 212 -6.80 -3.93 -13.39
C HIS A 212 -6.88 -4.97 -14.52
N ILE A 213 -6.34 -6.17 -14.30
CA ILE A 213 -6.47 -7.30 -15.22
C ILE A 213 -7.95 -7.69 -15.38
N GLY A 214 -8.70 -7.77 -14.28
CA GLY A 214 -10.15 -8.06 -14.33
C GLY A 214 -10.92 -7.04 -15.17
N TYR A 215 -10.64 -5.74 -15.00
CA TYR A 215 -11.25 -4.71 -15.84
C TYR A 215 -10.81 -4.78 -17.31
N ALA A 216 -9.55 -5.11 -17.59
CA ALA A 216 -9.08 -5.29 -18.96
C ALA A 216 -9.88 -6.39 -19.69
N VAL A 217 -10.07 -7.54 -19.03
CA VAL A 217 -10.90 -8.64 -19.55
C VAL A 217 -12.34 -8.18 -19.79
N GLN A 218 -12.92 -7.41 -18.86
CA GLN A 218 -14.26 -6.86 -19.01
C GLN A 218 -14.38 -5.94 -20.24
N TRP A 219 -13.40 -5.06 -20.46
CA TRP A 219 -13.39 -4.17 -21.63
C TRP A 219 -13.24 -4.92 -22.95
N PHE A 220 -12.36 -5.92 -23.00
CA PHE A 220 -12.25 -6.78 -24.19
C PHE A 220 -13.53 -7.59 -24.44
N ALA A 221 -14.20 -8.05 -23.39
CA ALA A 221 -15.49 -8.72 -23.52
C ALA A 221 -16.56 -7.78 -24.11
N PHE A 222 -16.62 -6.51 -23.70
CA PHE A 222 -17.53 -5.52 -24.29
C PHE A 222 -17.21 -5.22 -25.75
N ALA A 223 -15.92 -5.12 -26.11
CA ALA A 223 -15.51 -4.99 -27.51
C ALA A 223 -15.99 -6.19 -28.35
N LEU A 224 -15.81 -7.41 -27.83
CA LEU A 224 -16.25 -8.64 -28.49
C LEU A 224 -17.78 -8.73 -28.61
N ILE A 225 -18.53 -8.44 -27.54
CA ILE A 225 -20.00 -8.46 -27.55
C ILE A 225 -20.52 -7.45 -28.58
N THR A 226 -19.93 -6.25 -28.63
CA THR A 226 -20.32 -5.21 -29.60
C THR A 226 -20.13 -5.70 -31.04
N LEU A 227 -19.01 -6.37 -31.33
CA LEU A 227 -18.76 -6.99 -32.62
C LEU A 227 -19.76 -8.11 -32.95
N LEU A 228 -20.05 -9.00 -32.00
CA LEU A 228 -20.99 -10.11 -32.18
C LEU A 228 -22.43 -9.63 -32.40
N VAL A 229 -22.87 -8.62 -31.65
CA VAL A 229 -24.19 -8.00 -31.83
C VAL A 229 -24.28 -7.37 -33.22
N TRP A 230 -23.26 -6.62 -33.65
CA TRP A 230 -23.22 -6.05 -35.00
C TRP A 230 -23.26 -7.12 -36.10
N LEU A 231 -22.47 -8.19 -35.98
CA LEU A 231 -22.48 -9.32 -36.91
C LEU A 231 -23.87 -9.97 -36.98
N ARG A 232 -24.49 -10.22 -35.82
CA ARG A 232 -25.83 -10.82 -35.74
C ARG A 232 -26.90 -9.92 -36.36
N LEU A 233 -26.85 -8.62 -36.14
CA LEU A 233 -27.77 -7.65 -36.75
C LEU A 233 -27.54 -7.48 -38.25
N SER A 234 -26.33 -7.74 -38.74
CA SER A 234 -26.00 -7.64 -40.16
C SER A 234 -26.39 -8.90 -40.94
N LEU A 235 -26.55 -10.05 -40.28
CA LEU A 235 -26.98 -11.31 -40.87
C LEU A 235 -28.51 -11.43 -40.90
N HIS A 236 -29.12 -11.32 -42.07
CA HIS A 236 -30.56 -11.49 -42.25
C HIS A 236 -30.86 -12.87 -42.88
N LYS A 237 -31.96 -13.50 -42.46
CA LYS A 237 -32.51 -14.68 -43.15
C LYS A 237 -33.39 -14.18 -44.30
N THR A 238 -33.08 -14.61 -45.50
CA THR A 238 -33.97 -14.41 -46.65
C THR A 238 -34.90 -15.62 -46.70
N GLU A 239 -36.18 -15.46 -46.35
CA GLU A 239 -37.17 -16.48 -46.69
C GLU A 239 -37.37 -16.42 -48.20
N ALA A 240 -37.13 -17.53 -48.88
CA ALA A 240 -37.48 -17.68 -50.28
C ALA A 240 -39.01 -17.54 -50.38
N GLN A 241 -39.49 -16.36 -50.78
CA GLN A 241 -40.89 -16.17 -51.13
C GLN A 241 -41.22 -17.19 -52.23
N GLY A 242 -41.96 -18.23 -51.88
CA GLY A 242 -42.45 -19.21 -52.81
C GLY A 242 -43.23 -18.50 -53.90
N ALA A 243 -42.81 -18.72 -55.15
CA ALA A 243 -43.53 -18.26 -56.32
C ALA A 243 -44.95 -18.83 -56.30
N SER A 244 -45.93 -18.02 -55.87
CA SER A 244 -47.34 -18.26 -56.17
C SER A 244 -47.61 -17.63 -57.53
N ARG A 245 -47.98 -18.50 -58.47
CA ARG A 245 -48.57 -18.16 -59.77
C ARG A 245 -49.82 -17.31 -59.62
#